data_AF-A0AAU1I8V2-F1
#
_entry.id   AF-A0AAU1I8V2-F1
#
_cell.length_a   1.000
_cell.length_b   1.000
_cell.length_c   1.000
_cell.angle_alpha   90.00
_cell.angle_beta   90.00
_cell.angle_gamma   90.00
#
_symmetry.space_group_name_H-M   'P 1'
#
loop_
_entity.id
_entity.type
_entity.pdbx_description
1 polymer ?
#
loop_
_entity_poly.entity_id
_entity_poly.type
_entity_poly.pdbx_seq_one_letter_code
_entity_poly.pdbx_strand_id
1 'polypeptide(L)'
;MAIRRLPSRRRRRRDRRRRPPLQWSRTPPRPATTSHLTRDIKAAYDAATDAYPDVDLDKCTRTTSLDDRRCGAALKAAENVAADTERRLRVKKPEYADVLYSHVFLTTSAVKDGIDRLRDPIPCYGLSDAAEPPPPLRAEAESICAEGADIFKSEWGIFLSSVTP
;
A
#
# COMPACT_ATOMS: atom_id res chain seq x y z
N MET A 1 35.20 33.54 88.14
CA MET A 1 34.48 34.68 87.55
C MET A 1 33.12 34.21 87.06
N ALA A 2 32.04 34.79 87.60
CA ALA A 2 30.69 34.62 87.11
C ALA A 2 30.48 35.40 85.79
N ILE A 3 29.46 35.05 85.00
CA ILE A 3 28.32 35.93 84.64
C ILE A 3 27.56 35.39 83.41
N ARG A 4 26.29 35.05 83.66
CA ARG A 4 25.06 35.17 82.85
C ARG A 4 25.16 35.66 81.40
N ARG A 5 24.33 35.06 80.52
CA ARG A 5 23.10 35.66 79.94
C ARG A 5 22.51 34.76 78.83
N LEU A 6 21.22 34.43 78.93
CA LEU A 6 20.35 34.10 77.79
C LEU A 6 19.82 35.41 77.19
N PRO A 7 19.60 35.49 75.86
CA PRO A 7 18.22 35.64 75.36
C PRO A 7 18.00 34.99 73.96
N SER A 8 16.85 34.35 73.70
CA SER A 8 15.67 34.92 73.04
C SER A 8 15.64 34.85 71.50
N ARG A 9 14.77 33.95 71.04
CA ARG A 9 13.70 34.17 70.06
C ARG A 9 14.05 34.62 68.62
N ARG A 10 13.44 33.83 67.73
CA ARG A 10 12.42 34.20 66.70
C ARG A 10 12.88 34.22 65.24
N ARG A 11 12.07 33.48 64.48
CA ARG A 11 11.51 33.81 63.15
C ARG A 11 12.53 33.61 62.01
N ARG A 12 12.19 33.02 60.86
CA ARG A 12 10.96 33.08 60.06
C ARG A 12 11.09 32.01 58.95
N ARG A 13 10.02 31.26 58.67
CA ARG A 13 9.27 31.26 57.38
C ARG A 13 10.09 30.83 56.14
N ARG A 14 9.74 29.71 55.51
CA ARG A 14 8.91 29.57 54.27
C ARG A 14 9.77 28.69 53.34
N ASP A 15 9.31 27.91 52.39
CA ASP A 15 8.00 27.66 51.82
C ASP A 15 8.10 26.33 51.05
N ARG A 16 6.96 25.64 50.97
CA ARG A 16 6.45 24.90 49.81
C ARG A 16 7.44 24.55 48.68
N ARG A 17 7.58 23.25 48.40
CA ARG A 17 7.13 22.58 47.16
C ARG A 17 7.56 21.10 47.18
N ARG A 18 6.78 20.26 47.86
CA ARG A 18 6.76 18.82 47.53
C ARG A 18 6.01 18.70 46.19
N ARG A 19 6.74 18.53 45.09
CA ARG A 19 6.17 18.02 43.83
C ARG A 19 5.87 16.53 44.04
N PRO A 20 4.65 16.05 43.76
CA PRO A 20 4.43 14.60 43.68
C PRO A 20 5.17 14.04 42.46
N PRO A 21 5.67 12.79 42.52
CA PRO A 21 6.26 12.16 41.36
C PRO A 21 5.18 11.91 40.30
N LEU A 22 5.49 12.27 39.05
CA LEU A 22 4.67 11.98 37.88
C LEU A 22 4.58 10.46 37.72
N GLN A 23 3.48 9.87 38.20
CA GLN A 23 3.10 8.51 37.88
C GLN A 23 2.67 8.50 36.41
N TRP A 24 3.56 8.10 35.53
CA TRP A 24 3.21 7.78 34.15
C TRP A 24 2.36 6.52 34.20
N SER A 25 1.04 6.69 34.13
CA SER A 25 0.14 5.59 33.80
C SER A 25 0.56 5.05 32.43
N ARG A 26 1.33 3.96 32.40
CA ARG A 26 1.49 3.12 31.20
C ARG A 26 0.16 2.42 30.97
N THR A 27 -0.79 3.14 30.39
CA THR A 27 -1.88 2.50 29.69
C THR A 27 -1.23 1.80 28.49
N PRO A 28 -1.29 0.46 28.36
CA PRO A 28 -0.85 -0.18 27.13
C PRO A 28 -1.67 0.43 25.99
N PRO A 29 -1.06 0.75 24.83
CA PRO A 29 -1.80 1.25 23.69
C PRO A 29 -2.92 0.25 23.38
N ARG A 30 -4.17 0.72 23.42
CA ARG A 30 -5.28 -0.05 22.86
C ARG A 30 -4.88 -0.43 21.43
N PRO A 31 -5.09 -1.68 20.99
CA PRO A 31 -4.86 -2.02 19.59
C PRO A 31 -5.63 -1.01 18.74
N ALA A 32 -4.96 -0.44 17.74
CA ALA A 32 -5.61 0.49 16.83
C ALA A 32 -6.84 -0.22 16.25
N THR A 33 -8.03 0.24 16.58
CA THR A 33 -9.25 -0.27 15.97
C THR A 33 -9.14 0.06 14.49
N THR A 34 -8.84 -0.93 13.65
CA THR A 34 -8.72 -0.74 12.21
C THR A 34 -10.04 -0.13 11.72
N SER A 35 -9.96 1.01 11.03
CA SER A 35 -11.14 1.75 10.62
C SER A 35 -12.11 0.86 9.83
N HIS A 36 -13.42 1.12 9.89
CA HIS A 36 -14.39 0.37 9.09
C HIS A 36 -14.01 0.36 7.60
N LEU A 37 -13.48 1.47 7.08
CA LEU A 37 -13.01 1.59 5.71
C LEU A 37 -11.83 0.65 5.41
N THR A 38 -10.83 0.60 6.30
CA THR A 38 -9.68 -0.30 6.13
C THR A 38 -10.11 -1.77 6.11
N ARG A 39 -11.07 -2.16 6.96
CA ARG A 39 -11.62 -3.52 6.94
C ARG A 39 -12.39 -3.83 5.66
N ASP A 40 -13.13 -2.85 5.15
CA ASP A 40 -13.87 -3.00 3.91
C ASP A 40 -12.94 -3.20 2.71
N ILE A 41 -11.87 -2.41 2.63
CA ILE A 41 -10.84 -2.50 1.60
C ILE A 41 -10.14 -3.85 1.65
N LYS A 42 -9.64 -4.24 2.84
CA LYS A 42 -8.96 -5.52 3.00
C LYS A 42 -9.86 -6.71 2.64
N ALA A 43 -11.12 -6.70 3.06
CA ALA A 43 -12.05 -7.78 2.74
C ALA A 43 -12.36 -7.87 1.24
N ALA A 44 -12.44 -6.73 0.54
CA ALA A 44 -12.61 -6.70 -0.92
C ALA A 44 -11.37 -7.25 -1.63
N TYR A 45 -10.18 -6.85 -1.20
CA TYR A 45 -8.90 -7.33 -1.73
C TYR A 45 -8.71 -8.82 -1.50
N ASP A 46 -8.87 -9.31 -0.26
CA ASP A 46 -8.70 -10.73 0.07
C ASP A 46 -9.63 -11.61 -0.79
N ALA A 47 -10.89 -11.18 -0.97
CA ALA A 47 -11.85 -11.90 -1.81
C ALA A 47 -11.54 -11.81 -3.32
N ALA A 48 -10.82 -10.78 -3.77
CA ALA A 48 -10.33 -10.67 -5.14
C ALA A 48 -9.11 -11.57 -5.36
N THR A 49 -8.15 -11.61 -4.41
CA THR A 49 -7.00 -12.52 -4.48
C THR A 49 -7.40 -13.98 -4.44
N ASP A 50 -8.44 -14.35 -3.67
CA ASP A 50 -8.97 -15.71 -3.66
C ASP A 50 -9.54 -16.12 -5.03
N ALA A 51 -10.08 -15.17 -5.79
CA ALA A 51 -10.61 -15.40 -7.14
C ALA A 51 -9.51 -15.45 -8.21
N TYR A 52 -8.36 -14.81 -7.97
CA TYR A 52 -7.25 -14.70 -8.91
C TYR A 52 -5.90 -14.96 -8.20
N PRO A 53 -5.58 -16.23 -7.86
CA PRO A 53 -4.43 -16.57 -7.02
C PRO A 53 -3.06 -16.43 -7.69
N ASP A 54 -3.01 -16.25 -9.01
CA ASP A 54 -1.79 -16.34 -9.82
C ASP A 54 -1.03 -15.02 -9.99
N VAL A 55 -1.08 -14.13 -9.00
CA VAL A 55 -0.32 -12.86 -9.02
C VAL A 55 1.12 -13.11 -8.56
N ASP A 56 1.97 -13.55 -9.49
CA ASP A 56 3.42 -13.74 -9.26
C ASP A 56 4.22 -12.92 -10.28
N LEU A 57 4.38 -11.62 -9.97
CA LEU A 57 5.08 -10.68 -10.85
C LEU A 57 6.60 -10.80 -10.76
N ASP A 58 7.16 -11.51 -9.78
CA ASP A 58 8.61 -11.67 -9.64
C ASP A 58 9.21 -12.46 -10.80
N LYS A 59 8.39 -13.27 -11.47
CA LYS A 59 8.74 -14.01 -12.69
C LYS A 59 8.87 -13.15 -13.94
N CYS A 60 8.29 -11.94 -13.94
CA CYS A 60 8.44 -10.98 -15.02
C CYS A 60 9.75 -10.20 -14.85
N THR A 61 10.89 -10.71 -15.30
CA THR A 61 12.18 -10.02 -15.17
C THR A 61 12.51 -9.23 -16.44
N ARG A 62 13.58 -8.43 -16.37
CA ARG A 62 14.10 -7.70 -17.54
C ARG A 62 14.59 -8.59 -18.68
N THR A 63 14.78 -9.88 -18.42
CA THR A 63 15.21 -10.86 -19.42
C THR A 63 14.08 -11.79 -19.84
N THR A 64 12.86 -11.57 -19.36
CA THR A 64 11.67 -12.32 -19.78
C THR A 64 11.38 -11.98 -21.24
N SER A 65 11.26 -13.00 -22.10
CA SER A 65 10.97 -12.78 -23.52
C SER A 65 9.56 -12.24 -23.73
N LEU A 66 9.36 -11.53 -24.84
CA LEU A 66 8.09 -10.90 -25.20
C LEU A 66 6.94 -11.90 -25.39
N ASP A 67 7.21 -13.20 -25.52
CA ASP A 67 6.21 -14.26 -25.70
C ASP A 67 5.93 -15.06 -24.42
N ASP A 68 6.51 -14.65 -23.28
CA ASP A 68 6.33 -15.36 -22.00
C ASP A 68 4.91 -15.17 -21.46
N ARG A 69 4.05 -16.14 -21.80
CA ARG A 69 2.65 -16.18 -21.35
C ARG A 69 2.48 -16.32 -19.84
N ARG A 70 3.49 -16.79 -19.10
CA ARG A 70 3.39 -16.85 -17.62
C ARG A 70 3.50 -15.46 -17.04
N CYS A 71 4.41 -14.65 -17.57
CA CYS A 71 4.46 -13.24 -17.19
C CYS A 71 3.15 -12.51 -17.56
N GLY A 72 2.65 -12.72 -18.79
CA GLY A 72 1.36 -12.13 -19.21
C GLY A 72 0.19 -12.56 -18.33
N ALA A 73 0.13 -13.84 -17.94
CA ALA A 73 -0.90 -14.35 -17.04
C ALA A 73 -0.82 -13.70 -15.65
N ALA A 74 0.38 -13.51 -15.09
CA ALA A 74 0.57 -12.86 -13.79
C ALA A 74 0.19 -11.37 -13.82
N LEU A 75 0.57 -10.65 -14.88
CA LEU A 75 0.18 -9.25 -15.11
C LEU A 75 -1.35 -9.11 -15.22
N LYS A 76 -2.00 -10.00 -15.97
CA LYS A 76 -3.46 -10.04 -16.10
C LYS A 76 -4.17 -10.42 -14.79
N ALA A 77 -3.59 -11.34 -14.02
CA ALA A 77 -4.12 -11.69 -12.71
C ALA A 77 -4.08 -10.47 -11.77
N ALA A 78 -3.00 -9.70 -11.77
CA ALA A 78 -2.89 -8.46 -11.00
C ALA A 78 -3.94 -7.42 -11.42
N GLU A 79 -4.14 -7.19 -12.73
CA GLU A 79 -5.23 -6.35 -13.25
C GLU A 79 -6.60 -6.82 -12.72
N ASN A 80 -6.88 -8.13 -12.80
CA ASN A 80 -8.15 -8.69 -12.35
C ASN A 80 -8.37 -8.52 -10.84
N VAL A 81 -7.33 -8.68 -10.01
CA VAL A 81 -7.42 -8.44 -8.57
C VAL A 81 -7.75 -6.97 -8.31
N ALA A 82 -7.07 -6.03 -8.96
CA ALA A 82 -7.33 -4.60 -8.81
C ALA A 82 -8.78 -4.24 -9.22
N ALA A 83 -9.19 -4.68 -10.42
CA ALA A 83 -10.53 -4.41 -10.96
C ALA A 83 -11.64 -5.04 -10.10
N ASP A 84 -11.47 -6.28 -9.64
CA ASP A 84 -12.47 -6.95 -8.80
C ASP A 84 -12.55 -6.35 -7.40
N THR A 85 -11.42 -5.89 -6.85
CA THR A 85 -11.38 -5.13 -5.59
C THR A 85 -12.22 -3.85 -5.70
N GLU A 86 -12.00 -3.05 -6.75
CA GLU A 86 -12.80 -1.85 -7.01
C GLU A 86 -14.29 -2.18 -7.18
N ARG A 87 -14.63 -3.19 -8.00
CA ARG A 87 -16.00 -3.62 -8.24
C ARG A 87 -16.72 -3.98 -6.94
N ARG A 88 -16.07 -4.73 -6.06
CA ARG A 88 -16.63 -5.13 -4.75
C ARG A 88 -16.86 -3.92 -3.84
N LEU A 89 -15.95 -2.96 -3.82
CA LEU A 89 -16.10 -1.73 -3.04
C LEU A 89 -17.26 -0.87 -3.56
N ARG A 90 -17.41 -0.74 -4.88
CA ARG A 90 -18.55 -0.06 -5.52
C ARG A 90 -19.88 -0.72 -5.15
N VAL A 91 -19.96 -2.06 -5.17
CA VAL A 91 -21.18 -2.80 -4.78
C VAL A 91 -21.50 -2.63 -3.29
N LYS A 92 -20.48 -2.51 -2.43
CA LYS A 92 -20.67 -2.43 -0.97
C LYS A 92 -21.30 -1.12 -0.50
N LYS A 93 -20.95 0.01 -1.14
CA LYS A 93 -21.46 1.36 -0.80
C LYS A 93 -21.74 2.18 -2.07
N PRO A 94 -22.72 1.79 -2.90
CA PRO A 94 -22.88 2.35 -4.25
C PRO A 94 -23.06 3.87 -4.30
N GLU A 95 -23.71 4.47 -3.30
CA GLU A 95 -23.94 5.91 -3.24
C GLU A 95 -22.70 6.74 -2.84
N TYR A 96 -21.73 6.11 -2.16
CA TYR A 96 -20.59 6.82 -1.55
C TYR A 96 -19.22 6.23 -1.90
N ALA A 97 -19.17 5.18 -2.71
CA ALA A 97 -17.96 4.43 -2.98
C ALA A 97 -16.83 5.32 -3.53
N ASP A 98 -17.16 6.20 -4.48
CA ASP A 98 -16.19 7.13 -5.08
C ASP A 98 -15.61 8.14 -4.08
N VAL A 99 -16.33 8.45 -3.00
CA VAL A 99 -15.82 9.34 -1.93
C VAL A 99 -15.05 8.54 -0.88
N LEU A 100 -15.57 7.40 -0.46
CA LEU A 100 -15.00 6.60 0.63
C LEU A 100 -13.73 5.85 0.23
N TYR A 101 -13.65 5.43 -1.03
CA TYR A 101 -12.60 4.55 -1.54
C TYR A 101 -11.81 5.17 -2.71
N SER A 102 -11.88 6.49 -2.88
CA SER A 102 -11.25 7.21 -4.01
C SER A 102 -9.77 6.87 -4.19
N HIS A 103 -9.01 6.79 -3.09
CA HIS A 103 -7.60 6.46 -3.10
C HIS A 103 -7.33 5.06 -3.68
N VAL A 104 -8.17 4.08 -3.38
CA VAL A 104 -8.06 2.73 -3.99
C VAL A 104 -8.36 2.83 -5.48
N PHE A 105 -9.43 3.52 -5.87
CA PHE A 105 -9.85 3.64 -7.27
C PHE A 105 -8.82 4.34 -8.16
N LEU A 106 -8.09 5.32 -7.61
CA LEU A 106 -6.97 5.94 -8.30
C LEU A 106 -5.86 4.92 -8.61
N THR A 107 -5.55 4.05 -7.65
CA THR A 107 -4.50 3.04 -7.83
C THR A 107 -4.94 1.86 -8.71
N THR A 108 -6.21 1.45 -8.66
CA THR A 108 -6.74 0.44 -9.60
C THR A 108 -6.76 0.95 -11.03
N SER A 109 -7.08 2.23 -11.23
CA SER A 109 -7.01 2.88 -12.54
C SER A 109 -5.58 2.89 -13.07
N ALA A 110 -4.59 3.20 -12.23
CA ALA A 110 -3.17 3.15 -12.64
C ALA A 110 -2.74 1.73 -13.08
N VAL A 111 -3.11 0.70 -12.33
CA VAL A 111 -2.84 -0.71 -12.71
C VAL A 111 -3.48 -1.05 -14.06
N LYS A 112 -4.71 -0.60 -14.30
CA LYS A 112 -5.40 -0.82 -15.57
C LYS A 112 -4.71 -0.10 -16.74
N ASP A 113 -4.32 1.16 -16.55
CA ASP A 113 -3.60 1.89 -17.58
C ASP A 113 -2.24 1.25 -17.89
N GLY A 114 -1.57 0.71 -16.86
CA GLY A 114 -0.31 -0.02 -17.00
C GLY A 114 -0.44 -1.26 -17.89
N ILE A 115 -1.47 -2.08 -17.69
CA ILE A 115 -1.68 -3.27 -18.53
C ILE A 115 -2.09 -2.91 -19.96
N ASP A 116 -2.88 -1.85 -20.14
CA ASP A 116 -3.32 -1.42 -21.47
C ASP A 116 -2.13 -0.91 -22.31
N ARG A 117 -1.13 -0.27 -21.69
CA ARG A 117 0.15 0.10 -22.34
C ARG A 117 1.00 -1.11 -22.74
N LEU A 118 0.87 -2.23 -22.03
CA LEU A 118 1.58 -3.48 -22.34
C LEU A 118 0.86 -4.33 -23.39
N ARG A 119 -0.46 -4.13 -23.58
CA ARG A 119 -1.22 -4.82 -24.61
C ARG A 119 -0.87 -4.32 -26.01
N ASP A 120 -0.86 -3.00 -26.21
CA ASP A 120 -0.67 -2.40 -27.52
C ASP A 120 0.30 -1.21 -27.48
N PRO A 121 1.08 -0.95 -28.55
CA PRO A 121 1.06 -1.65 -29.86
C PRO A 121 1.99 -2.87 -29.96
N ILE A 122 2.79 -3.17 -28.92
CA ILE A 122 3.71 -4.32 -28.89
C ILE A 122 3.03 -5.45 -28.11
N PRO A 123 2.98 -6.70 -28.62
CA PRO A 123 2.31 -7.82 -27.96
C PRO A 123 3.10 -8.35 -26.74
N CYS A 124 3.34 -7.50 -25.74
CA CYS A 124 4.18 -7.86 -24.60
C CYS A 124 3.59 -9.04 -23.82
N TYR A 125 4.40 -10.07 -23.61
CA TYR A 125 4.10 -11.25 -22.80
C TYR A 125 2.84 -12.02 -23.23
N GLY A 126 2.49 -11.92 -24.53
CA GLY A 126 1.27 -12.52 -25.06
C GLY A 126 -0.02 -11.88 -24.53
N LEU A 127 0.02 -10.61 -24.13
CA LEU A 127 -1.15 -9.85 -23.66
C LEU A 127 -2.06 -9.38 -24.80
N SER A 128 -1.56 -9.35 -26.03
CA SER A 128 -2.28 -9.00 -27.25
C SER A 128 -1.97 -10.01 -28.37
N ASP A 129 -2.87 -10.07 -29.34
CA ASP A 129 -2.73 -10.87 -30.56
C ASP A 129 -2.01 -10.10 -31.68
N ALA A 130 -1.43 -8.93 -31.38
CA ALA A 130 -0.62 -8.16 -32.32
C ALA A 130 0.58 -8.98 -32.83
N ALA A 131 1.00 -8.72 -34.06
CA ALA A 131 2.14 -9.43 -34.64
C ALA A 131 3.44 -9.06 -33.92
N GLU A 132 4.28 -10.07 -33.65
CA GLU A 132 5.59 -9.81 -33.08
C GLU A 132 6.45 -8.94 -34.01
N PRO A 133 7.23 -8.00 -33.47
CA PRO A 133 8.16 -7.22 -34.27
C PRO A 133 9.17 -8.12 -34.99
N PRO A 134 9.39 -7.95 -36.32
CA PRO A 134 10.37 -8.74 -37.03
C PRO A 134 11.79 -8.40 -36.54
N PRO A 135 12.76 -9.31 -36.68
CA PRO A 135 14.17 -8.95 -36.55
C PRO A 135 14.52 -7.76 -37.46
N PRO A 136 15.32 -6.76 -37.00
CA PRO A 136 16.07 -6.69 -35.74
C PRO A 136 15.32 -6.01 -34.57
N LEU A 137 14.07 -5.57 -34.77
CA LEU A 137 13.32 -4.76 -33.79
C LEU A 137 12.88 -5.56 -32.54
N ARG A 138 12.98 -6.88 -32.58
CA ARG A 138 12.61 -7.77 -31.47
C ARG A 138 13.30 -7.41 -30.15
N ALA A 139 14.61 -7.13 -30.19
CA ALA A 139 15.36 -6.80 -28.96
C ALA A 139 14.95 -5.45 -28.36
N GLU A 140 14.63 -4.47 -29.20
CA GLU A 140 14.10 -3.17 -28.76
C GLU A 140 12.71 -3.34 -28.15
N ALA A 141 11.85 -4.16 -28.78
CA ALA A 141 10.53 -4.48 -28.26
C ALA A 141 10.58 -5.21 -26.92
N GLU A 142 11.48 -6.19 -26.75
CA GLU A 142 11.71 -6.87 -25.47
C GLU A 142 12.14 -5.86 -24.38
N SER A 143 13.01 -4.90 -24.70
CA SER A 143 13.40 -3.84 -23.77
C SER A 143 12.23 -2.94 -23.38
N ILE A 144 11.39 -2.54 -24.32
CA ILE A 144 10.20 -1.71 -24.05
C ILE A 144 9.19 -2.48 -23.19
N CYS A 145 8.95 -3.76 -23.49
CA CYS A 145 8.08 -4.61 -22.67
C CYS A 145 8.62 -4.76 -21.25
N ALA A 146 9.93 -4.92 -21.08
CA ALA A 146 10.57 -5.01 -19.77
C ALA A 146 10.41 -3.72 -18.95
N GLU A 147 10.62 -2.55 -19.56
CA GLU A 147 10.36 -1.26 -18.90
C GLU A 147 8.89 -1.10 -18.53
N GLY A 148 7.97 -1.45 -19.44
CA GLY A 148 6.53 -1.42 -19.17
C GLY A 148 6.14 -2.33 -18.01
N ALA A 149 6.72 -3.53 -17.92
CA ALA A 149 6.49 -4.45 -16.80
C ALA A 149 7.05 -3.89 -15.48
N ASP A 150 8.21 -3.24 -15.48
CA ASP A 150 8.77 -2.58 -14.29
C ASP A 150 7.86 -1.42 -13.80
N ILE A 151 7.29 -0.64 -14.73
CA ILE A 151 6.30 0.40 -14.41
C ILE A 151 5.04 -0.22 -13.82
N PHE A 152 4.49 -1.25 -14.47
CA PHE A 152 3.30 -1.96 -13.99
C PHE A 152 3.51 -2.53 -12.58
N LYS A 153 4.66 -3.15 -12.30
CA LYS A 153 5.01 -3.64 -10.95
C LYS A 153 5.03 -2.53 -9.92
N SER A 154 5.50 -1.34 -10.30
CA SER A 154 5.50 -0.18 -9.43
C SER A 154 4.07 0.31 -9.13
N GLU A 155 3.21 0.40 -10.15
CA GLU A 155 1.78 0.71 -10.02
C GLU A 155 1.06 -0.34 -9.16
N TRP A 156 1.36 -1.62 -9.35
CA TRP A 156 0.87 -2.72 -8.52
C TRP A 156 1.30 -2.60 -7.06
N GLY A 157 2.57 -2.27 -6.80
CA GLY A 157 3.08 -2.02 -5.45
C GLY A 157 2.38 -0.85 -4.76
N ILE A 158 2.07 0.22 -5.50
CA ILE A 158 1.28 1.35 -5.01
C ILE A 158 -0.15 0.91 -4.69
N PHE A 159 -0.80 0.14 -5.57
CA PHE A 159 -2.11 -0.46 -5.28
C PHE A 159 -2.08 -1.29 -4.00
N LEU A 160 -1.10 -2.19 -3.84
CA LEU A 160 -0.93 -2.99 -2.63
C LEU A 160 -0.83 -2.10 -1.38
N SER A 161 -0.03 -1.03 -1.41
CA SER A 161 0.06 -0.10 -0.29
C SER A 161 -1.26 0.57 0.11
N SER A 162 -2.22 0.67 -0.83
CA SER A 162 -3.55 1.24 -0.57
C SER A 162 -4.53 0.22 0.05
N VAL A 163 -4.30 -1.08 -0.19
CA VAL A 163 -5.23 -2.16 0.24
C VAL A 163 -4.69 -3.04 1.37
N THR A 164 -3.39 -3.01 1.62
CA THR A 164 -2.71 -3.65 2.76
C THR A 164 -1.92 -2.63 3.60
N PRO A 165 -2.59 -1.66 4.25
CA PRO A 165 -1.94 -0.65 5.09
C PRO A 165 -1.50 -1.18 6.47
#